data_AF-A0A1I7IIF0-F1
#
_entry.id   AF-A0A1I7IIF0-F1
#
_cell.length_a   1.000
_cell.length_b   1.000
_cell.length_c   1.000
_cell.angle_alpha   90.00
_cell.angle_beta   90.00
_cell.angle_gamma   90.00
#
_symmetry.space_group_name_H-M   'P 1'
#
loop_
_entity.id
_entity.type
_entity.pdbx_description
1 polymer ?
#
loop_
_entity_poly.entity_id
_entity_poly.type
_entity_poly.pdbx_seq_one_letter_code
_entity_poly.pdbx_strand_id
1 'polypeptide(L)'
;MEFKGGRFGYEYLTLKIYSDSTYYFDRWTHNRVSVKDFGKWNMQNDTLNLNSTKSLTGSWFQKRKSKKKYFVNVKFSIKNDTLKLYLNSNTENELYRTN
;
A
#
# COMPACT_ATOMS: atom_id res chain seq x y z
N MET A 1 4.26 13.27 5.83
CA MET A 1 3.01 13.41 5.03
C MET A 1 2.10 12.23 5.33
N GLU A 2 0.78 12.42 5.34
CA GLU A 2 -0.19 11.36 5.62
C GLU A 2 -1.32 11.39 4.58
N PHE A 3 -1.55 10.26 3.93
CA PHE A 3 -2.61 10.05 2.95
C PHE A 3 -3.63 9.08 3.50
N LYS A 4 -4.91 9.42 3.38
CA LYS A 4 -6.03 8.58 3.82
C LYS A 4 -6.97 8.32 2.65
N GLY A 5 -7.56 7.14 2.64
CA GLY A 5 -8.55 6.75 1.66
C GLY A 5 -9.44 5.63 2.16
N GLY A 6 -10.40 5.25 1.32
CA GLY A 6 -11.36 4.20 1.60
C GLY A 6 -12.78 4.71 1.68
N ARG A 7 -13.67 3.84 2.16
CA ARG A 7 -15.10 4.05 2.25
C ARG A 7 -15.56 3.74 3.66
N PHE A 8 -16.18 4.71 4.32
CA PHE A 8 -16.68 4.56 5.69
C PHE A 8 -17.53 3.28 5.83
N GLY A 9 -17.22 2.47 6.84
CA GLY A 9 -17.87 1.18 7.10
C GLY A 9 -17.44 0.01 6.21
N TYR A 10 -16.70 0.25 5.12
CA TYR A 10 -16.32 -0.78 4.15
C TYR A 10 -14.81 -1.01 4.03
N GLU A 11 -14.01 0.05 4.04
CA GLU A 11 -12.56 -0.06 3.98
C GLU A 11 -11.91 1.23 4.48
N TYR A 12 -10.70 1.10 5.01
CA TYR A 12 -9.83 2.24 5.19
C TYR A 12 -8.42 1.89 4.71
N LEU A 13 -7.72 2.93 4.29
CA LEU A 13 -6.33 2.89 3.91
C LEU A 13 -5.64 4.14 4.44
N THR A 14 -4.48 3.96 5.07
CA THR A 14 -3.64 5.04 5.56
C THR A 14 -2.20 4.77 5.13
N LEU A 15 -1.56 5.77 4.52
CA LEU A 15 -0.15 5.74 4.19
C LEU A 15 0.53 6.97 4.81
N LYS A 16 1.51 6.72 5.67
CA LYS A 16 2.33 7.75 6.32
C LYS A 16 3.73 7.69 5.75
N ILE A 17 4.21 8.84 5.28
CA ILE A 17 5.57 9.06 4.77
C ILE A 17 6.33 9.90 5.79
N TYR A 18 7.39 9.35 6.36
CA TYR A 18 8.23 10.00 7.37
C TYR A 18 9.47 10.63 6.72
N SER A 19 10.01 11.67 7.34
CA SER A 19 11.19 12.40 6.83
C SER A 19 12.48 11.59 6.86
N ASP A 20 12.52 10.48 7.60
CA ASP A 20 13.66 9.56 7.72
C ASP A 20 13.73 8.52 6.57
N SER A 21 13.03 8.77 5.46
CA SER A 21 12.91 7.84 4.33
C SER A 21 12.19 6.53 4.64
N THR A 22 11.42 6.46 5.73
CA THR A 22 10.56 5.30 6.04
C THR A 22 9.07 5.61 5.82
N TYR A 23 8.28 4.56 5.61
CA TYR A 23 6.82 4.68 5.54
C TYR A 23 6.12 3.65 6.42
N TYR A 24 4.87 3.97 6.76
CA TYR A 24 3.91 3.07 7.35
C TYR A 24 2.64 3.02 6.49
N PHE A 25 2.18 1.81 6.20
CA PHE A 25 0.95 1.54 5.49
C PHE A 25 0.03 0.67 6.33
N ASP A 26 -1.24 1.06 6.43
CA ASP A 26 -2.30 0.29 7.05
C ASP A 26 -3.50 0.25 6.12
N ARG A 27 -4.02 -0.95 5.87
CA ARG A 27 -5.25 -1.15 5.14
C ARG A 27 -6.10 -2.13 5.90
N TRP A 28 -7.38 -1.86 5.95
CA TRP A 28 -8.38 -2.81 6.38
C TRP A 28 -9.56 -2.79 5.43
N THR A 29 -10.14 -3.96 5.24
CA THR A 29 -11.36 -4.14 4.46
C THR A 29 -12.39 -4.87 5.33
N HIS A 30 -13.65 -4.48 5.18
CA HIS A 30 -14.81 -5.13 5.81
C HIS A 30 -14.84 -6.62 5.52
N ASN A 31 -14.31 -7.02 4.35
CA ASN A 31 -14.11 -8.41 3.96
C ASN A 31 -12.91 -9.08 4.66
N ARG A 32 -12.59 -8.65 5.89
CA ARG A 32 -11.81 -9.39 6.89
C ARG A 32 -10.30 -9.43 6.68
N VAL A 33 -9.74 -8.63 5.78
CA VAL A 33 -8.28 -8.55 5.56
C VAL A 33 -7.74 -7.23 6.13
N SER A 34 -6.71 -7.35 6.96
CA SER A 34 -5.87 -6.24 7.42
C SER A 34 -4.46 -6.42 6.90
N VAL A 35 -3.87 -5.35 6.37
CA VAL A 35 -2.48 -5.30 5.91
C VAL A 35 -1.80 -4.17 6.65
N LYS A 36 -0.70 -4.49 7.32
CA LYS A 36 0.26 -3.51 7.83
C LYS A 36 1.57 -3.70 7.12
N ASP A 37 2.09 -2.65 6.50
CA ASP A 37 3.34 -2.71 5.75
C ASP A 37 4.25 -1.55 6.14
N PHE A 38 5.53 -1.84 6.24
CA PHE A 38 6.58 -0.91 6.61
C PHE A 38 7.69 -1.05 5.60
N GLY A 39 8.32 0.06 5.27
CA GLY A 39 9.38 0.05 4.28
C GLY A 39 10.12 1.35 4.15
N LYS A 40 10.90 1.43 3.09
CA LYS A 40 11.60 2.65 2.70
C LYS A 40 10.91 3.28 1.50
N TRP A 41 10.99 4.59 1.42
CA TRP A 41 10.56 5.34 0.25
C TRP A 41 11.71 6.14 -0.33
N ASN A 42 11.60 6.47 -1.62
CA ASN A 42 12.42 7.48 -2.27
C ASN A 42 11.58 8.26 -3.28
N MET A 43 12.05 9.46 -3.62
CA MET A 43 11.47 10.27 -4.69
C MET A 43 12.39 10.22 -5.90
N GLN A 44 11.85 9.91 -7.07
CA GLN A 44 12.56 9.96 -8.35
C GLN A 44 11.61 10.52 -9.40
N ASN A 45 11.99 11.61 -10.08
CA ASN A 45 11.22 12.21 -11.18
C ASN A 45 9.72 12.38 -10.83
N ASP A 46 9.44 13.11 -9.75
CA ASP A 46 8.08 13.35 -9.21
C ASP A 46 7.25 12.09 -8.89
N THR A 47 7.94 10.96 -8.78
CA THR A 47 7.34 9.67 -8.47
C THR A 47 7.85 9.18 -7.12
N LEU A 48 6.91 8.88 -6.23
CA LEU A 48 7.18 8.25 -4.94
C LEU A 48 7.28 6.74 -5.14
N ASN A 49 8.43 6.16 -4.83
CA ASN A 49 8.63 4.71 -4.90
C ASN A 49 8.61 4.11 -3.49
N LEU A 50 7.77 3.10 -3.26
CA LEU A 50 7.69 2.37 -2.00
C LEU A 50 8.30 0.97 -2.13
N ASN A 51 9.12 0.62 -1.14
CA ASN A 51 9.74 -0.69 -1.04
C ASN A 51 9.56 -1.27 0.36
N SER A 52 8.74 -2.32 0.46
CA SER A 52 8.47 -3.02 1.71
C SER A 52 9.74 -3.67 2.26
N THR A 53 10.03 -3.38 3.53
CA THR A 53 10.99 -4.12 4.34
C THR A 53 10.29 -5.18 5.17
N LYS A 54 9.11 -4.85 5.72
CA LYS A 54 8.32 -5.74 6.57
C LYS A 54 6.84 -5.58 6.26
N SER A 55 6.19 -6.68 5.90
CA SER A 55 4.74 -6.75 5.73
C SER A 55 4.14 -7.73 6.73
N LEU A 56 2.94 -7.41 7.20
CA LEU A 56 2.09 -8.26 8.00
C LEU A 56 0.68 -8.20 7.44
N THR A 57 0.25 -9.29 6.79
CA THR A 57 -1.15 -9.47 6.40
C THR A 57 -1.84 -10.40 7.40
N GLY A 58 -2.98 -9.96 7.93
CA GLY A 58 -3.86 -10.74 8.78
C GLY A 58 -5.23 -10.94 8.12
N SER A 59 -5.80 -12.15 8.27
CA SER A 59 -7.17 -12.48 7.86
C SER A 59 -7.96 -12.98 9.06
N TRP A 60 -9.24 -12.61 9.13
CA TRP A 60 -10.17 -13.08 10.18
C TRP A 60 -10.56 -14.55 9.99
N PHE A 61 -10.47 -15.08 8.76
CA PHE A 61 -10.59 -16.52 8.50
C PHE A 61 -9.23 -17.20 8.69
N GLN A 62 -8.99 -17.67 9.92
CA GLN A 62 -7.94 -18.60 10.34
C GLN A 62 -6.45 -18.26 10.00
N LYS A 63 -5.71 -17.98 11.07
CA LYS A 63 -4.35 -18.46 11.43
C LYS A 63 -3.15 -18.24 10.49
N ARG A 64 -3.29 -17.69 9.28
CA ARG A 64 -2.13 -17.46 8.40
C ARG A 64 -1.76 -15.98 8.34
N LYS A 65 -0.87 -15.57 9.25
CA LYS A 65 -0.10 -14.33 9.09
C LYS A 65 0.87 -14.52 7.93
N SER A 66 0.66 -13.82 6.82
CA SER A 66 1.60 -13.82 5.70
C SER A 66 2.52 -12.61 5.79
N LYS A 67 3.81 -12.82 5.52
CA LYS A 67 4.83 -11.76 5.44
C LYS A 67 5.08 -11.29 4.00
N LYS A 68 4.13 -11.53 3.08
CA LYS A 68 4.27 -11.12 1.68
C LYS A 68 4.38 -9.59 1.60
N LYS A 69 5.48 -9.10 1.00
CA LYS A 69 5.71 -7.68 0.75
C LYS A 69 4.56 -7.09 -0.05
N TYR A 70 3.98 -6.01 0.44
CA TYR A 70 2.84 -5.37 -0.20
C TYR A 70 3.26 -4.41 -1.33
N PHE A 71 4.41 -3.74 -1.15
CA PHE A 71 5.02 -2.87 -2.14
C PHE A 71 6.40 -3.40 -2.54
N VAL A 72 6.55 -3.83 -3.78
CA VAL A 72 7.84 -4.19 -4.38
C VAL A 72 8.09 -3.23 -5.54
N ASN A 73 8.88 -2.20 -5.31
CA ASN A 73 9.15 -1.12 -6.27
C ASN A 73 7.87 -0.50 -6.86
N VAL A 74 6.88 -0.26 -5.99
CA VAL A 74 5.59 0.29 -6.41
C VAL A 74 5.70 1.80 -6.49
N LYS A 75 5.25 2.34 -7.61
CA LYS A 75 5.38 3.76 -7.96
C LYS A 75 4.07 4.48 -7.76
N PHE A 76 4.13 5.68 -7.21
CA PHE A 76 2.99 6.56 -7.02
C PHE A 76 3.30 7.95 -7.59
N SER A 77 2.35 8.52 -8.31
CA SER A 77 2.38 9.94 -8.66
C SER A 77 1.79 10.73 -7.49
N ILE A 78 2.51 11.77 -7.06
CA ILE A 78 1.99 12.77 -6.12
C ILE A 78 1.55 13.96 -6.95
N LYS A 79 0.27 14.33 -6.85
CA LYS A 79 -0.26 15.55 -7.43
C LYS A 79 -1.01 16.32 -6.36
N ASN A 80 -0.49 17.48 -5.99
CA ASN A 80 -0.96 18.26 -4.83
C ASN A 80 -0.97 17.36 -3.58
N ASP A 81 -2.13 17.22 -2.93
CA ASP A 81 -2.33 16.37 -1.75
C ASP A 81 -2.87 14.97 -2.10
N THR A 82 -2.91 14.62 -3.39
CA THR A 82 -3.42 13.33 -3.84
C THR A 82 -2.28 12.39 -4.24
N LEU A 83 -2.35 11.16 -3.74
CA LEU A 83 -1.48 10.07 -4.13
C LEU A 83 -2.22 9.12 -5.07
N LYS A 84 -1.71 8.93 -6.28
CA LYS A 84 -2.28 8.00 -7.26
C LYS A 84 -1.28 6.89 -7.57
N LEU A 85 -1.73 5.65 -7.47
CA LEU A 85 -0.94 4.49 -7.89
C LEU A 85 -0.61 4.61 -9.37
N TYR A 86 0.68 4.56 -9.71
CA TYR A 86 1.14 4.53 -11.09
C TYR A 86 1.11 3.08 -11.57
N LEU A 87 -0.01 2.67 -12.15
CA LEU A 87 -0.12 1.36 -12.80
C LEU A 87 0.58 1.48 -14.16
N ASN A 88 1.67 0.73 -14.34
CA ASN A 88 2.15 0.45 -15.68
C ASN A 88 1.10 -0.45 -16.34
N SER A 89 0.81 -0.27 -17.63
CA SER A 89 -0.21 -1.05 -18.36
C SER A 89 -0.04 -2.57 -18.25
N ASN A 90 1.18 -3.06 -18.00
CA ASN A 90 1.45 -4.48 -17.78
C ASN A 90 1.02 -4.99 -16.38
N THR A 91 0.90 -4.12 -15.38
CA THR A 91 0.54 -4.50 -14.00
C THR A 91 -0.97 -4.60 -13.79
N GLU A 92 -1.78 -4.01 -14.67
CA GLU A 92 -3.24 -4.18 -14.66
C GLU A 92 -3.64 -5.65 -14.88
N ASN A 93 -2.94 -6.37 -15.77
CA ASN A 93 -3.24 -7.77 -16.08
C ASN A 93 -3.01 -8.74 -14.91
N GLU A 94 -2.17 -8.41 -13.92
CA GLU A 94 -1.95 -9.27 -12.75
C GLU A 94 -2.97 -9.04 -11.63
N LEU A 95 -3.49 -7.80 -11.49
CA LEU A 95 -4.48 -7.48 -10.46
C LEU A 95 -5.88 -8.02 -10.77
N TYR A 96 -6.21 -8.21 -12.06
CA TYR A 96 -7.51 -8.76 -12.50
C TYR A 96 -7.49 -10.28 -12.73
N ARG A 97 -6.35 -10.98 -12.56
CA ARG A 97 -6.24 -12.44 -12.75
C ARG A 97 -6.54 -13.28 -11.51
N THR A 98 -6.85 -12.65 -10.38
CA THR A 98 -7.48 -13.33 -9.23
C THR A 98 -8.95 -12.91 -9.12
N ASN A 99 -9.77 -13.43 -10.03
CA ASN A 99 -11.21 -13.62 -9.85
C ASN A 99 -11.56 -15.00 -10.39
#